data_AF-A0A920SJP0-F1
#
_entry.id   AF-A0A920SJP0-F1
#
_cell.length_a   1.000
_cell.length_b   1.000
_cell.length_c   1.000
_cell.angle_alpha   90.00
_cell.angle_beta   90.00
_cell.angle_gamma   90.00
#
_symmetry.space_group_name_H-M   'P 1'
#
loop_
_entity.id
_entity.type
_entity.pdbx_description
1 polymer ?
#
loop_
_entity_poly.entity_id
_entity_poly.type
_entity_poly.pdbx_seq_one_letter_code
_entity_poly.pdbx_strand_id
1 'polypeptide(L)'
;MHKENEGKSAVHPLQLALAVQNAMGPEDWLVIDGGNTHFWSEIAINIAGWGGQQLAGILHPGAFSMLGVGVSFALAAKLNHPRQTPW
;
A
#
# COMPACT_ATOMS: atom_id res chain seq x y z
N MET A 1 13.96 -26.43 23.60
CA MET A 1 13.22 -25.45 24.42
C MET A 1 13.38 -24.09 23.76
N HIS A 2 12.55 -23.80 22.76
CA HIS A 2 12.46 -22.47 22.18
C HIS A 2 11.31 -21.76 22.89
N LYS A 3 11.62 -20.68 23.62
CA LYS A 3 10.60 -19.75 24.11
C LYS A 3 9.97 -19.14 22.87
N GLU A 4 8.74 -19.55 22.57
CA GLU A 4 7.87 -18.85 21.65
C GLU A 4 7.69 -17.40 22.13
N ASN A 5 7.54 -16.48 21.18
CA ASN A 5 7.28 -15.07 21.41
C ASN A 5 5.98 -14.86 22.22
N GLU A 6 6.06 -15.04 23.53
CA GLU A 6 4.97 -14.74 24.45
C GLU A 6 4.73 -13.22 24.43
N GLY A 7 3.73 -12.80 23.65
CA GLY A 7 3.12 -11.47 23.74
C GLY A 7 3.31 -10.52 22.54
N LYS A 8 4.02 -10.90 21.47
CA LYS A 8 4.11 -10.08 20.24
C LYS A 8 3.89 -10.93 19.00
N SER A 9 2.64 -11.00 18.56
CA SER A 9 2.30 -11.51 17.22
C SER A 9 2.92 -10.60 16.17
N ALA A 10 3.49 -11.16 15.11
CA ALA A 10 3.94 -10.38 13.96
C ALA A 10 2.75 -9.62 13.35
N VAL A 11 2.99 -8.41 12.85
CA VAL A 11 1.94 -7.64 12.17
C VAL A 11 1.54 -8.37 10.90
N HIS A 12 0.26 -8.69 10.76
CA HIS A 12 -0.23 -9.34 9.56
C HIS A 12 -0.19 -8.34 8.38
N PRO A 13 0.41 -8.69 7.22
CA PRO A 13 0.57 -7.75 6.09
C PRO A 13 -0.74 -7.11 5.62
N LEU A 14 -1.84 -7.88 5.56
CA LEU A 14 -3.15 -7.33 5.22
C LEU A 14 -3.65 -6.29 6.24
N GLN A 15 -3.40 -6.49 7.54
CA GLN A 15 -3.80 -5.53 8.56
C GLN A 15 -3.03 -4.22 8.40
N LEU A 16 -1.73 -4.31 8.07
CA LEU A 16 -0.93 -3.14 7.76
C LEU A 16 -1.46 -2.42 6.51
N ALA A 17 -1.75 -3.14 5.42
CA ALA A 17 -2.26 -2.54 4.19
C ALA A 17 -3.62 -1.83 4.39
N LEU A 18 -4.53 -2.44 5.15
CA LEU A 18 -5.80 -1.81 5.53
C LEU A 18 -5.59 -0.59 6.44
N ALA A 19 -4.66 -0.66 7.39
CA ALA A 19 -4.36 0.46 8.28
C ALA A 19 -3.77 1.66 7.53
N VAL A 20 -2.89 1.42 6.55
CA VAL A 20 -2.39 2.47 5.65
C VAL A 20 -3.54 3.10 4.88
N GLN A 21 -4.37 2.31 4.22
CA GLN A 21 -5.49 2.84 3.43
C GLN A 21 -6.48 3.59 4.32
N ASN A 22 -6.83 3.10 5.51
CA ASN A 22 -7.71 3.82 6.44
C ASN A 22 -7.20 5.20 6.87
N ALA A 23 -5.88 5.44 6.79
CA ALA A 23 -5.28 6.73 7.08
C ALA A 23 -5.24 7.69 5.88
N MET A 24 -5.53 7.20 4.67
CA MET A 24 -5.46 7.96 3.41
C MET A 24 -6.77 8.68 3.10
N GLY A 25 -6.63 9.86 2.51
CA GLY A 25 -7.75 10.67 2.00
C GLY A 25 -7.98 10.55 0.49
N PRO A 26 -9.04 11.19 -0.02
CA PRO A 26 -9.39 11.14 -1.45
C PRO A 26 -8.36 11.81 -2.38
N GLU A 27 -7.49 12.66 -1.85
CA GLU A 27 -6.44 13.35 -2.61
C GLU A 27 -5.08 12.63 -2.56
N ASP A 28 -5.03 11.51 -1.86
CA ASP A 28 -3.78 10.79 -1.62
C ASP A 28 -3.52 9.75 -2.72
N TRP A 29 -2.24 9.56 -3.02
CA TRP A 29 -1.77 8.56 -3.98
C TRP A 29 -1.23 7.34 -3.25
N LEU A 30 -1.66 6.14 -3.64
CA LEU A 30 -1.12 4.89 -3.11
C LEU A 30 -0.10 4.30 -4.07
N VAL A 31 1.13 4.09 -3.59
CA VAL A 31 2.21 3.49 -4.38
C VAL A 31 2.62 2.15 -3.78
N ILE A 32 2.62 1.12 -4.62
CA ILE A 32 2.84 -0.26 -4.18
C ILE A 32 4.03 -0.85 -4.94
N ASP A 33 5.03 -1.31 -4.19
CA ASP A 33 6.15 -2.06 -4.77
C ASP A 33 5.76 -3.52 -5.07
N GLY A 34 6.54 -4.18 -5.92
CA GLY A 34 6.32 -5.58 -6.27
C GLY A 34 6.46 -6.56 -5.11
N GLY A 35 6.30 -7.84 -5.42
CA GLY A 35 6.39 -8.92 -4.43
C GLY A 35 5.13 -9.06 -3.59
N ASN A 36 5.23 -9.66 -2.40
CA ASN A 36 4.05 -9.97 -1.59
C ASN A 36 3.28 -8.72 -1.11
N THR A 37 3.97 -7.59 -0.94
CA THR A 37 3.35 -6.30 -0.61
C THR A 37 2.32 -5.89 -1.65
N HIS A 38 2.56 -6.21 -2.92
CA HIS A 38 1.62 -5.98 -4.01
C HIS A 38 0.29 -6.68 -3.79
N PHE A 39 0.31 -7.99 -3.55
CA PHE A 39 -0.90 -8.79 -3.41
C PHE A 39 -1.74 -8.38 -2.20
N TRP A 40 -1.11 -8.14 -1.04
CA TRP A 40 -1.82 -7.71 0.16
C TRP A 40 -2.47 -6.33 -0.01
N SER A 41 -1.79 -5.43 -0.71
CA SER A 41 -2.31 -4.09 -0.98
C SER A 41 -3.45 -4.12 -1.99
N GLU A 42 -3.41 -4.98 -3.01
CA GLU A 42 -4.50 -5.15 -3.99
C GLU A 42 -5.76 -5.72 -3.34
N ILE A 43 -5.61 -6.69 -2.42
CA ILE A 43 -6.75 -7.19 -1.63
C ILE A 43 -7.32 -6.04 -0.77
N ALA A 44 -6.46 -5.27 -0.10
CA ALA A 44 -6.91 -4.15 0.71
C ALA A 44 -7.60 -3.06 -0.12
N ILE A 45 -7.08 -2.73 -1.32
CA ILE A 45 -7.71 -1.78 -2.26
C ILE A 45 -9.13 -2.21 -2.60
N ASN A 46 -9.33 -3.50 -2.91
CA ASN A 46 -10.66 -4.00 -3.24
C ASN A 46 -11.62 -3.91 -2.05
N ILE A 47 -11.15 -4.20 -0.83
CA ILE A 47 -11.96 -4.06 0.39
C ILE A 47 -12.30 -2.59 0.66
N ALA A 48 -11.32 -1.69 0.61
CA ALA A 48 -11.52 -0.26 0.86
C ALA A 48 -12.41 0.38 -0.22
N GLY A 49 -12.20 0.04 -1.48
CA GLY A 49 -13.01 0.49 -2.61
C GLY A 49 -14.45 -0.01 -2.53
N TRP A 50 -14.68 -1.25 -2.10
CA TRP A 50 -16.03 -1.76 -1.81
C TRP A 50 -16.71 -0.96 -0.67
N GLY A 51 -15.92 -0.49 0.30
CA GLY A 51 -16.36 0.42 1.36
C GLY A 51 -16.58 1.87 0.92
N GLY A 52 -16.36 2.21 -0.35
CA GLY A 52 -16.56 3.54 -0.91
C GLY A 52 -15.38 4.50 -0.72
N GLN A 53 -14.23 4.01 -0.25
CA GLN A 53 -13.03 4.83 -0.14
C GLN A 53 -12.52 5.23 -1.54
N GLN A 54 -12.13 6.49 -1.67
CA GLN A 54 -11.54 7.04 -2.88
C GLN A 54 -10.08 7.42 -2.62
N LEU A 55 -9.27 7.37 -3.68
CA LEU A 55 -7.88 7.78 -3.72
C LEU A 55 -7.67 8.58 -5.01
N ALA A 56 -6.68 9.49 -5.01
CA ALA A 56 -6.37 10.28 -6.20
C ALA A 56 -5.77 9.42 -7.32
N GLY A 57 -5.06 8.36 -6.94
CA GLY A 57 -4.50 7.39 -7.88
C GLY A 57 -3.77 6.25 -7.18
N ILE A 58 -3.55 5.18 -7.93
CA ILE A 58 -2.80 3.99 -7.48
C ILE A 58 -1.72 3.70 -8.53
N LEU A 59 -0.47 3.58 -8.09
CA LEU A 59 0.65 3.15 -8.94
C LEU A 59 1.25 1.85 -8.40
N HIS A 60 1.31 0.83 -9.26
CA HIS A 60 1.86 -0.47 -8.90
C HIS A 60 2.43 -1.16 -10.15
N PRO A 61 3.35 -2.14 -10.02
CA PRO A 61 3.98 -2.80 -11.17
C PRO A 61 3.06 -3.69 -12.02
N GLY A 62 1.75 -3.72 -11.72
CA GLY A 62 0.78 -4.54 -12.44
C GLY A 62 1.17 -6.02 -12.47
N ALA A 63 0.84 -6.68 -13.58
CA ALA A 63 1.03 -8.13 -13.74
C ALA A 63 2.48 -8.62 -13.56
N PHE A 64 3.49 -7.74 -13.68
CA PHE A 64 4.89 -8.13 -13.59
C PHE A 64 5.42 -8.20 -12.15
N SER A 65 4.72 -7.60 -11.18
CA SER A 65 5.11 -7.57 -9.77
C SER A 65 6.60 -7.21 -9.55
N MET A 66 7.12 -6.32 -10.41
CA MET A 66 8.53 -5.93 -10.44
C MET A 66 8.93 -5.28 -9.12
N LEU A 67 10.00 -5.79 -8.49
CA LEU A 67 10.55 -5.26 -7.25
C LEU A 67 11.36 -3.98 -7.50
N GLY A 68 11.39 -3.09 -6.51
CA GLY A 68 12.21 -1.88 -6.55
C GLY A 68 11.62 -0.71 -7.34
N VAL A 69 10.32 -0.77 -7.70
CA VAL A 69 9.63 0.31 -8.42
C VAL A 69 8.91 1.28 -7.50
N GLY A 70 8.65 0.89 -6.23
CA GLY A 70 7.88 1.72 -5.30
C GLY A 70 8.44 3.14 -5.14
N VAL A 71 9.74 3.29 -4.93
CA VAL A 71 10.37 4.61 -4.75
C VAL A 71 10.34 5.45 -6.02
N SER A 72 10.62 4.85 -7.19
CA SER A 72 10.62 5.60 -8.45
C SER A 72 9.22 6.03 -8.85
N PHE A 73 8.20 5.21 -8.59
CA PHE A 73 6.80 5.56 -8.81
C PHE A 73 6.33 6.66 -7.84
N ALA A 74 6.71 6.61 -6.56
CA ALA A 74 6.38 7.65 -5.59
C ALA A 74 7.02 9.00 -5.95
N LEU A 75 8.27 8.99 -6.41
CA LEU A 75 8.94 10.20 -6.93
C LEU A 75 8.20 10.76 -8.15
N ALA A 76 7.85 9.90 -9.11
CA ALA A 76 7.11 10.31 -10.30
C ALA A 76 5.74 10.90 -9.93
N ALA A 77 5.00 10.28 -9.02
CA ALA A 77 3.72 10.79 -8.53
C ALA A 77 3.89 12.17 -7.88
N LYS A 78 4.87 12.34 -6.99
CA LYS A 78 5.11 13.63 -6.31
C LYS A 78 5.51 14.73 -7.28
N LEU A 79 6.31 14.43 -8.30
CA LEU A 79 6.73 15.41 -9.30
C LEU A 79 5.56 15.88 -10.18
N ASN A 80 4.63 14.98 -10.54
CA ASN A 80 3.46 15.32 -11.35
C ASN A 80 2.33 15.94 -10.51
N HIS A 81 2.26 15.61 -9.22
CA HIS A 81 1.22 16.05 -8.29
C HIS A 81 1.83 16.69 -7.03
N PRO A 82 2.53 17.84 -7.15
CA PRO A 82 3.37 18.39 -6.08
C PRO A 82 2.60 18.78 -4.80
N ARG A 83 1.30 19.09 -4.94
CA ARG A 83 0.42 19.47 -3.82
C ARG A 83 -0.27 18.29 -3.14
N GLN A 84 -0.24 17.10 -3.73
CA GLN A 84 -0.86 15.89 -3.17
C GLN A 84 0.18 15.05 -2.41
N THR A 85 -0.26 14.24 -1.46
CA THR A 85 0.63 13.41 -0.63
C THR A 85 0.69 11.99 -1.19
N PRO A 86 1.88 11.48 -1.56
CA PRO A 86 2.05 10.07 -1.88
C PRO A 86 2.29 9.25 -0.60
N TRP A 87 1.59 8.12 -0.48
CA TRP A 87 1.75 7.09 0.55
C TRP A 87 2.18 5.76 -0.08
#